data_AF-A0A0C3P0K3-F1
#
_entry.id   AF-A0A0C3P0K3-F1
#
_cell.length_a   1.000
_cell.length_b   1.000
_cell.length_c   1.000
_cell.angle_alpha   90.00
_cell.angle_beta   90.00
_cell.angle_gamma   90.00
#
_symmetry.space_group_name_H-M   'P 1'
#
loop_
_entity.id
_entity.type
_entity.pdbx_description
1 polymer ?
#
loop_
_entity_poly.entity_id
_entity_poly.type
_entity_poly.pdbx_seq_one_letter_code
_entity_poly.pdbx_strand_id
1 'polypeptide(L)'
;MQKQLHRLRAELDRLRKREYELVQELFDVRAAADIQSQKIDMIVKMQPVAVIDCLPLELFSRILHFALSMTSQHEWRLHPRQKQQLAGVSRRWRDVILNTPSLRSTIYMCPI
;
A
#
# COMPACT_ATOMS: atom_id res chain seq x y z
N MET A 1 43.73 -46.01 8.85
CA MET A 1 43.40 -45.02 7.80
C MET A 1 42.18 -45.37 6.94
N GLN A 2 42.06 -46.56 6.33
CA GLN A 2 40.96 -46.86 5.39
C GLN A 2 39.54 -46.78 5.98
N LYS A 3 39.33 -47.22 7.23
CA LYS A 3 38.02 -47.10 7.91
C LYS A 3 37.57 -45.64 8.10
N GLN A 4 38.53 -44.73 8.30
CA GLN A 4 38.26 -43.31 8.54
C GLN A 4 37.88 -42.60 7.24
N LEU A 5 38.58 -42.92 6.14
CA LEU A 5 38.25 -42.46 4.80
C LEU A 5 36.85 -42.92 4.36
N HIS A 6 36.49 -44.18 4.64
CA HIS A 6 35.16 -44.70 4.31
C HIS A 6 34.05 -43.97 5.08
N ARG A 7 34.25 -43.68 6.37
CA ARG A 7 33.31 -42.89 7.17
C ARG A 7 33.14 -41.46 6.64
N LEU A 8 34.23 -40.79 6.28
CA LEU A 8 34.16 -39.43 5.71
C LEU A 8 33.43 -39.41 4.37
N ARG A 9 33.61 -40.44 3.53
CA ARG A 9 32.88 -40.57 2.25
C ARG A 9 31.39 -40.79 2.47
N ALA A 10 31.02 -41.70 3.38
CA ALA A 10 29.62 -41.94 3.72
C ALA A 10 28.93 -40.68 4.26
N GLU A 11 29.62 -39.91 5.11
CA GLU A 11 29.08 -38.66 5.63
C GLU A 11 28.95 -37.59 4.54
N LEU A 12 29.93 -37.48 3.63
CA LEU A 12 29.84 -36.58 2.48
C LEU A 12 28.65 -36.91 1.57
N ASP A 13 28.43 -38.20 1.28
CA ASP A 13 27.31 -38.65 0.44
C ASP A 13 25.96 -38.36 1.12
N ARG A 14 25.89 -38.55 2.45
CA ARG A 14 24.73 -38.18 3.25
C ARG A 14 24.45 -36.67 3.18
N LEU A 15 25.47 -35.84 3.34
CA LEU A 15 25.32 -34.39 3.28
C LEU A 15 24.88 -33.90 1.90
N ARG A 16 25.46 -34.45 0.82
CA ARG A 16 25.05 -34.14 -0.55
C ARG A 16 23.59 -34.52 -0.83
N LYS A 17 23.16 -35.67 -0.35
CA LYS A 17 21.75 -36.08 -0.45
C LYS A 17 20.85 -35.09 0.29
N ARG A 18 21.25 -34.67 1.49
CA ARG A 18 20.49 -33.70 2.27
C ARG A 18 20.44 -32.31 1.62
N GLU A 19 21.53 -31.86 1.03
CA GLU A 19 21.58 -30.63 0.25
C GLU A 19 20.57 -30.66 -0.89
N TYR A 20 20.54 -31.76 -1.66
CA TYR A 20 19.58 -31.93 -2.76
C TYR A 20 18.12 -31.86 -2.28
N GLU A 21 17.79 -32.55 -1.18
CA GLU A 21 16.45 -32.51 -0.58
C GLU A 21 16.06 -31.08 -0.14
N LEU A 22 16.96 -30.36 0.51
CA LEU A 22 16.71 -28.98 0.96
C LEU A 22 16.51 -28.01 -0.19
N VAL A 23 17.27 -28.17 -1.27
CA VAL A 23 17.10 -27.34 -2.48
C VAL A 23 15.73 -27.60 -3.10
N GLN A 24 15.30 -28.86 -3.18
CA GLN A 24 13.97 -29.20 -3.69
C GLN A 24 12.86 -28.58 -2.82
N GLU A 25 12.96 -28.71 -1.50
CA GLU A 25 12.01 -28.11 -0.56
C GLU A 25 11.94 -26.58 -0.71
N LEU A 26 13.10 -25.92 -0.89
CA LEU A 26 13.16 -24.49 -1.14
C LEU A 26 12.45 -24.10 -2.44
N PHE A 27 12.61 -24.88 -3.51
CA PHE A 27 11.90 -24.65 -4.77
C PHE A 27 10.38 -24.75 -4.58
N ASP A 28 9.92 -25.77 -3.89
CA ASP A 28 8.49 -26.00 -3.63
C ASP A 28 7.89 -24.86 -2.79
N VAL A 29 8.60 -24.42 -1.75
CA VAL A 29 8.19 -23.28 -0.91
C VAL A 29 8.14 -21.98 -1.72
N ARG A 30 9.12 -21.72 -2.59
CA ARG A 30 9.13 -20.54 -3.46
C ARG A 30 7.96 -20.55 -4.43
N ALA A 31 7.70 -21.68 -5.08
CA ALA A 31 6.55 -21.82 -5.97
C ALA A 31 5.23 -21.56 -5.23
N ALA A 32 5.08 -22.08 -4.01
CA ALA A 32 3.92 -21.81 -3.17
C ALA A 32 3.80 -20.32 -2.79
N ALA A 33 4.92 -19.67 -2.44
CA ALA A 33 4.94 -18.24 -2.11
C ALA A 33 4.59 -17.36 -3.31
N ASP A 34 5.05 -17.71 -4.51
CA ASP A 34 4.72 -17.01 -5.74
C ASP A 34 3.22 -17.10 -6.06
N ILE A 35 2.62 -18.28 -5.89
CA ILE A 35 1.16 -18.48 -6.03
C ILE A 35 0.40 -17.60 -5.04
N GLN A 36 0.83 -17.54 -3.79
CA GLN A 36 0.16 -16.68 -2.79
C GLN A 36 0.33 -15.20 -3.12
N SER A 37 1.51 -14.79 -3.57
CA SER A 37 1.79 -13.40 -4.00
C SER A 37 0.87 -13.00 -5.15
N GLN A 38 0.70 -13.86 -6.16
CA GLN A 38 -0.22 -13.61 -7.27
C GLN A 38 -1.68 -13.49 -6.81
N LYS A 39 -2.11 -14.31 -5.84
CA LYS A 39 -3.45 -14.21 -5.24
C LYS A 39 -3.64 -12.89 -4.50
N ILE A 40 -2.64 -12.47 -3.73
CA ILE A 40 -2.67 -11.16 -3.05
C ILE A 40 -2.78 -10.04 -4.07
N ASP A 41 -1.95 -10.05 -5.12
CA ASP A 41 -2.00 -9.03 -6.17
C ASP A 41 -3.35 -8.99 -6.88
N MET A 42 -3.95 -10.15 -7.14
CA MET A 42 -5.30 -10.23 -7.70
C MET A 42 -6.33 -9.65 -6.73
N ILE A 43 -6.27 -9.99 -5.45
CA ILE A 43 -7.17 -9.43 -4.42
C ILE A 43 -7.00 -7.92 -4.34
N VAL A 44 -5.77 -7.40 -4.32
CA VAL A 44 -5.49 -5.96 -4.30
C VAL A 44 -6.05 -5.27 -5.55
N LYS A 45 -5.88 -5.85 -6.73
CA LYS A 45 -6.45 -5.33 -7.99
C LYS A 45 -7.97 -5.36 -8.00
N MET A 46 -8.58 -6.37 -7.38
CA MET A 46 -10.03 -6.51 -7.27
C MET A 46 -10.62 -5.69 -6.12
N GLN A 47 -9.80 -5.31 -5.14
CA GLN A 47 -10.25 -4.50 -4.04
C GLN A 47 -10.59 -3.12 -4.58
N PRO A 48 -11.79 -2.60 -4.32
CA PRO A 48 -12.14 -1.22 -4.62
C PRO A 48 -11.49 -0.29 -3.59
N VAL A 49 -10.21 -0.49 -3.28
CA VAL A 49 -9.40 0.57 -2.69
C VAL A 49 -9.26 1.56 -3.83
N ALA A 50 -10.12 2.57 -3.82
CA ALA A 50 -10.01 3.68 -4.76
C ALA A 50 -8.55 4.11 -4.73
N VAL A 51 -7.85 4.10 -5.87
CA VAL A 51 -6.41 4.44 -5.99
C VAL A 51 -6.03 5.66 -5.15
N ILE A 52 -6.99 6.57 -4.98
CA ILE A 52 -6.99 7.71 -4.09
C ILE A 52 -6.53 7.42 -2.66
N ASP A 53 -6.91 6.29 -2.06
CA ASP A 53 -6.56 5.87 -0.69
C ASP A 53 -5.13 5.38 -0.54
N CYS A 54 -4.50 4.93 -1.63
CA CYS A 54 -3.08 4.55 -1.67
C CYS A 54 -2.15 5.74 -1.97
N LEU A 55 -2.68 6.91 -2.29
CA LEU A 55 -1.86 8.07 -2.61
C LEU A 55 -1.11 8.59 -1.37
N PRO A 56 0.15 9.03 -1.51
CA PRO A 56 0.78 9.93 -0.55
C PRO A 56 -0.10 11.14 -0.25
N LEU A 57 -0.03 11.64 0.97
CA LEU A 57 -0.84 12.75 1.47
C LEU A 57 -0.71 13.99 0.57
N GLU A 58 0.49 14.26 0.09
CA GLU A 58 0.87 15.39 -0.75
C GLU A 58 0.21 15.32 -2.12
N LEU A 59 0.21 14.12 -2.74
CA LEU A 59 -0.45 13.92 -4.04
C LEU A 59 -1.96 14.00 -3.89
N PHE A 60 -2.50 13.40 -2.83
CA PHE A 60 -3.93 13.40 -2.59
C PHE A 60 -4.47 14.82 -2.30
N SER A 61 -3.78 15.59 -1.44
CA SER A 61 -4.13 16.99 -1.17
C SER A 61 -4.04 17.87 -2.43
N ARG A 62 -3.06 17.65 -3.31
CA ARG A 62 -2.93 18.38 -4.58
C ARG A 62 -4.06 18.05 -5.56
N ILE A 63 -4.47 16.78 -5.65
CA ILE A 63 -5.63 16.36 -6.44
C ILE A 63 -6.91 17.00 -5.91
N LEU A 64 -7.13 16.98 -4.59
CA LEU A 64 -8.28 17.64 -3.97
C LEU A 64 -8.28 19.15 -4.25
N HIS A 65 -7.12 19.80 -4.10
CA HIS A 65 -6.98 21.23 -4.38
C HIS A 65 -7.32 21.55 -5.84
N PHE A 66 -6.83 20.75 -6.79
CA PHE A 66 -7.08 20.92 -8.21
C PHE A 66 -8.54 20.67 -8.58
N ALA A 67 -9.13 19.56 -8.09
CA ALA A 67 -10.53 19.23 -8.32
C ALA A 67 -11.47 20.32 -7.77
N LEU A 68 -11.18 20.86 -6.59
CA LEU A 68 -11.92 21.97 -5.98
C LEU A 68 -11.76 23.30 -6.72
N SER A 69 -10.58 23.53 -7.30
CA SER A 69 -10.30 24.76 -8.07
C SER A 69 -10.96 24.76 -9.45
N MET A 70 -11.20 23.57 -10.02
CA MET A 70 -11.87 23.44 -11.32
C MET A 70 -13.40 23.54 -11.24
N THR A 71 -14.01 23.13 -10.12
CA THR A 71 -15.47 23.03 -9.98
C THR A 71 -16.15 24.35 -9.62
N SER A 72 -15.39 25.41 -9.36
CA SER A 72 -15.95 26.74 -9.12
C SER A 72 -15.05 27.80 -9.74
N GLN A 73 -15.58 28.51 -10.74
CA GLN A 73 -15.08 29.84 -11.08
C GLN A 73 -15.26 30.69 -9.80
N HIS A 74 -14.14 30.91 -9.11
CA HIS A 74 -13.88 31.94 -8.10
C HIS A 74 -14.13 31.72 -6.60
N GLU A 75 -14.85 30.71 -6.09
CA GLU A 75 -15.28 30.77 -4.67
C GLU A 75 -15.28 29.46 -3.85
N TRP A 76 -14.41 28.48 -4.11
CA TRP A 76 -14.34 27.26 -3.28
C TRP A 76 -14.02 27.52 -1.79
N ARG A 77 -13.38 28.65 -1.46
CA ARG A 77 -13.18 29.08 -0.06
C ARG A 77 -14.50 29.42 0.64
N LEU A 78 -15.57 29.69 -0.10
CA LEU A 78 -16.89 30.12 0.38
C LEU A 78 -17.96 29.02 0.32
N HIS A 79 -17.62 27.78 -0.07
CA HIS A 79 -18.57 26.66 -0.10
C HIS A 79 -18.30 25.57 0.95
N PRO A 80 -18.65 25.82 2.23
CA PRO A 80 -18.61 24.83 3.31
C PRO A 80 -19.30 23.50 2.97
N ARG A 81 -20.40 23.55 2.20
CA ARG A 81 -21.19 22.35 1.84
C ARG A 81 -20.41 21.35 1.00
N GLN A 82 -19.64 21.80 0.01
CA GLN A 82 -18.85 20.91 -0.83
C GLN A 82 -17.71 20.26 -0.02
N LYS A 83 -17.06 21.01 0.87
CA LYS A 83 -16.04 20.45 1.78
C LYS A 83 -16.62 19.43 2.73
N GLN A 84 -17.82 19.69 3.27
CA GLN A 84 -18.51 18.76 4.15
C GLN A 84 -18.89 17.47 3.43
N GLN A 85 -19.31 17.54 2.16
CA GLN A 85 -19.57 16.36 1.32
C GLN A 85 -18.29 15.54 1.12
N LEU A 86 -17.17 16.17 0.76
CA LEU A 86 -15.90 15.47 0.55
C LEU A 86 -15.32 14.89 1.85
N ALA A 87 -15.46 15.60 2.98
CA ALA A 87 -15.10 15.09 4.30
C ALA A 87 -16.00 13.94 4.81
N GLY A 88 -17.12 13.70 4.13
CA GLY A 88 -18.02 12.57 4.36
C GLY A 88 -17.60 11.28 3.64
N VAL A 89 -16.69 11.35 2.65
CA VAL A 89 -16.32 10.20 1.80
C VAL A 89 -15.59 9.12 2.59
N SER A 90 -14.59 9.50 3.39
CA SER A 90 -13.89 8.59 4.30
C SER A 90 -13.21 9.35 5.43
N ARG A 91 -12.74 8.63 6.47
CA ARG A 91 -11.94 9.23 7.55
C ARG A 91 -10.68 9.89 6.99
N ARG A 92 -10.00 9.25 6.05
CA ARG A 92 -8.80 9.79 5.40
C ARG A 92 -9.09 11.09 4.66
N TRP A 93 -10.16 11.15 3.88
CA TRP A 93 -10.57 12.39 3.18
C TRP A 93 -10.84 13.53 4.15
N ARG A 94 -11.57 13.26 5.24
CA ARG A 94 -11.82 14.22 6.31
C ARG A 94 -10.53 14.76 6.88
N ASP A 95 -9.60 13.89 7.24
CA ASP A 95 -8.35 14.27 7.87
C ASP A 95 -7.51 15.12 6.91
N VAL A 96 -7.44 14.77 5.62
CA VAL A 96 -6.71 15.57 4.62
C VAL A 96 -7.33 16.95 4.43
N ILE A 97 -8.66 17.04 4.31
CA ILE A 97 -9.36 18.32 4.11
C ILE A 97 -9.22 19.22 5.34
N LEU A 98 -9.30 18.65 6.55
CA LEU A 98 -9.24 19.42 7.79
C LEU A 98 -7.80 19.77 8.21
N ASN A 99 -6.81 18.93 7.91
CA ASN A 99 -5.43 19.13 8.37
C ASN A 99 -4.53 19.80 7.34
N THR A 100 -4.94 19.92 6.07
CA THR A 100 -4.15 20.63 5.05
C THR A 100 -4.51 22.12 5.03
N PRO A 101 -3.60 23.04 5.40
CA PRO A 101 -3.91 24.47 5.47
C PRO A 101 -4.36 25.07 4.13
N SER A 102 -3.80 24.59 3.02
CA SER A 102 -4.16 25.03 1.66
C SER A 102 -5.57 24.61 1.22
N LEU A 103 -6.21 23.69 1.94
CA LEU A 103 -7.60 23.25 1.73
C LEU A 103 -8.58 23.86 2.73
N ARG A 104 -8.10 24.52 3.78
CA ARG A 104 -8.96 25.26 4.70
C ARG A 104 -9.54 26.49 4.01
N SER A 105 -10.82 26.77 4.27
CA SER A 105 -11.41 28.07 3.93
C SER A 105 -10.78 29.13 4.82
N THR A 106 -10.67 30.36 4.34
CA THR A 106 -10.60 31.51 5.24
C THR A 106 -11.84 31.44 6.13
N ILE A 107 -11.65 31.29 7.44
CA ILE A 107 -12.76 31.37 8.40
C ILE A 107 -13.23 32.82 8.36
N TYR A 108 -14.35 33.09 7.68
CA TYR A 108 -15.02 34.38 7.83
C TYR A 108 -15.69 34.37 9.19
N MET A 109 -15.05 35.01 10.16
CA MET A 109 -15.74 35.40 11.38
C MET A 109 -16.71 36.51 10.98
N CYS A 110 -18.01 36.20 10.93
CA CYS A 110 -19.01 37.27 10.93
C CYS A 110 -18.87 37.99 12.28
N PRO A 111 -18.66 39.32 12.29
CA PRO A 111 -18.73 40.08 13.54
C PRO A 111 -20.17 39.99 14.07
N ILE A 112 -20.29 39.68 15.36
CA ILE A 112 -21.56 39.67 16.12
C ILE A 112 -21.95 41.11 16.44
#